data_AF-A0A7W7LVT8-F1
#
_entry.id   AF-A0A7W7LVT8-F1
#
_cell.length_a   1.000
_cell.length_b   1.000
_cell.length_c   1.000
_cell.angle_alpha   90.00
_cell.angle_beta   90.00
_cell.angle_gamma   90.00
#
_symmetry.space_group_name_H-M   'P 1'
#
loop_
_entity.id
_entity.type
_entity.pdbx_description
1 polymer ?
#
loop_
_entity_poly.entity_id
_entity_poly.type
_entity_poly.pdbx_seq_one_letter_code
_entity_poly.pdbx_strand_id
1 'polypeptide(L)'
;MVMFLFLVVALAVVVAAVTLAVVGGGESGPLPEAAPERLLDSLPPDRPVNRADVEGLRFPLAARGYRMADVDDALGRLGAELAERDARIADLESALAGARAAAAHVSMSKPAPREEDEQL
;
A
#
# COMPACT_ATOMS: atom_id res chain seq x y z
N MET A 1 -34.20 47.01 -19.29
CA MET A 1 -34.14 46.70 -17.84
C MET A 1 -34.52 45.24 -17.54
N VAL A 2 -35.74 44.82 -17.89
CA VAL A 2 -36.28 43.48 -17.53
C VAL A 2 -35.49 42.32 -18.17
N MET A 3 -35.07 42.46 -19.43
CA MET A 3 -34.27 41.44 -20.13
C MET A 3 -32.87 41.23 -19.51
N PHE A 4 -32.28 42.31 -18.98
CA PHE A 4 -31.00 42.24 -18.26
C PHE A 4 -31.14 41.53 -16.92
N LEU A 5 -32.21 41.85 -16.16
CA LEU A 5 -32.53 41.12 -14.93
C LEU A 5 -32.77 39.63 -15.21
N PHE A 6 -33.44 39.29 -16.31
CA PHE A 6 -33.65 37.91 -16.71
C PHE A 6 -32.33 37.17 -16.98
N LEU A 7 -31.39 37.83 -17.65
CA LEU A 7 -30.05 37.29 -17.91
C LEU A 7 -29.25 37.09 -16.62
N VAL A 8 -29.32 38.05 -15.69
CA VAL A 8 -28.65 37.95 -14.38
C VAL A 8 -29.24 36.83 -13.54
N VAL A 9 -30.57 36.68 -13.51
CA VAL A 9 -31.25 35.58 -12.81
C VAL A 9 -30.92 34.24 -13.44
N ALA A 10 -30.95 34.14 -14.77
CA ALA A 10 -30.56 32.92 -15.49
C ALA A 10 -29.11 32.53 -15.18
N LEU A 11 -28.18 33.50 -15.20
CA LEU A 11 -26.79 33.27 -14.83
C LEU A 11 -26.66 32.82 -13.37
N ALA A 12 -27.37 33.47 -12.44
CA ALA A 12 -27.36 33.09 -11.03
C ALA A 12 -27.88 31.66 -10.82
N VAL A 13 -28.93 31.24 -11.54
CA VAL A 13 -29.46 29.88 -11.50
C VAL A 13 -28.46 28.87 -12.05
N VAL A 14 -27.81 29.18 -13.18
CA VAL A 14 -26.77 28.31 -13.76
C VAL A 14 -25.59 28.16 -12.81
N VAL A 15 -25.09 29.27 -12.25
CA VAL A 15 -24.00 29.25 -11.27
C VAL A 15 -24.40 28.45 -10.04
N ALA A 16 -25.60 28.67 -9.50
CA ALA A 16 -26.12 27.93 -8.35
C ALA A 16 -26.26 26.43 -8.63
N ALA A 17 -26.73 26.05 -9.83
CA ALA A 17 -26.85 24.65 -10.21
C ALA A 17 -25.48 23.97 -10.36
N VAL A 18 -24.50 24.67 -10.98
CA VAL A 18 -23.13 24.17 -11.14
C VAL A 18 -22.44 24.04 -9.78
N THR A 19 -22.57 25.04 -8.90
CA THR A 19 -22.00 24.95 -7.56
C THR A 19 -22.66 23.85 -6.74
N LEU A 20 -23.99 23.68 -6.82
CA LEU A 20 -24.67 22.57 -6.14
C LEU A 20 -24.27 21.20 -6.72
N ALA A 21 -23.98 21.09 -8.01
CA ALA A 21 -23.50 19.84 -8.61
C ALA A 21 -22.06 19.51 -8.18
N VAL A 22 -21.18 20.52 -8.12
CA VAL A 22 -19.78 20.37 -7.71
C VAL A 22 -19.66 20.13 -6.20
N VAL A 23 -20.47 20.81 -5.38
CA VAL A 23 -20.44 20.73 -3.91
C VAL A 23 -21.34 19.60 -3.39
N GLY A 24 -22.51 19.40 -4.00
CA GLY A 24 -23.52 18.42 -3.59
C GLY A 24 -23.29 17.00 -4.11
N GLY A 25 -22.32 16.78 -5.01
CA GLY A 25 -21.87 15.45 -5.43
C GLY A 25 -21.22 14.60 -4.34
N GLY A 26 -21.21 15.06 -3.08
CA GLY A 26 -20.56 14.40 -1.96
C GLY A 26 -21.44 13.90 -0.81
N GLU A 27 -22.72 14.29 -0.65
CA GLU A 27 -23.44 13.83 0.57
C GLU A 27 -24.98 13.79 0.58
N SER A 28 -25.73 14.13 -0.48
CA SER A 28 -27.21 14.06 -0.40
C SER A 28 -27.89 13.93 -1.76
N GLY A 29 -27.87 12.74 -2.36
CA GLY A 29 -28.71 12.41 -3.51
C GLY A 29 -29.00 10.90 -3.55
N PRO A 30 -30.23 10.45 -3.91
CA PRO A 30 -30.63 9.04 -3.89
C PRO A 30 -30.08 8.23 -5.08
N LEU A 31 -28.93 8.63 -5.62
CA LEU A 31 -28.27 7.91 -6.70
C LEU A 31 -27.32 6.87 -6.09
N PRO A 32 -27.26 5.66 -6.66
CA PRO A 32 -26.44 4.58 -6.11
C PRO A 32 -25.00 5.03 -6.05
N GLU A 33 -24.37 4.80 -4.89
CA GLU A 33 -22.96 5.02 -4.60
C GLU A 33 -22.13 4.70 -5.86
N ALA A 34 -21.50 5.73 -6.44
CA ALA A 34 -20.59 5.52 -7.55
C ALA A 34 -19.55 4.48 -7.09
N ALA A 35 -19.46 3.36 -7.80
CA ALA A 35 -18.58 2.26 -7.41
C ALA A 35 -17.18 2.84 -7.14
N PRO A 36 -16.58 2.58 -5.96
CA PRO A 36 -15.32 3.19 -5.59
C PRO A 36 -14.30 2.94 -6.69
N GLU A 37 -13.74 4.01 -7.24
CA GLU A 37 -12.69 3.95 -8.24
C GLU A 37 -11.57 3.09 -7.65
N ARG A 38 -11.28 1.96 -8.31
CA ARG A 38 -10.25 1.05 -7.82
C ARG A 38 -8.89 1.65 -8.11
N LEU A 39 -7.95 1.39 -7.20
CA LEU A 39 -6.55 1.73 -7.37
C LEU A 39 -6.05 1.19 -8.70
N LEU A 40 -5.47 2.07 -9.52
CA LEU A 40 -4.94 1.71 -10.84
C LEU A 40 -3.73 0.78 -10.73
N ASP A 41 -2.87 1.03 -9.75
CA ASP A 41 -1.79 0.13 -9.33
C ASP A 41 -2.07 -0.29 -7.89
N SER A 42 -2.91 -1.32 -7.73
CA SER A 42 -3.25 -1.85 -6.40
C SER A 42 -2.12 -2.72 -5.84
N LEU A 43 -2.06 -2.79 -4.52
CA LEU A 43 -1.08 -3.63 -3.83
C LEU A 43 -1.28 -5.12 -4.18
N PRO A 44 -0.18 -5.90 -4.26
CA PRO A 44 -0.27 -7.32 -4.56
C PRO A 44 -1.08 -8.05 -3.47
N PRO A 45 -2.12 -8.82 -3.84
CA PRO A 45 -2.95 -9.55 -2.86
C PRO A 45 -2.34 -10.88 -2.41
N ASP A 46 -1.38 -11.39 -3.18
CA ASP A 46 -0.85 -12.75 -3.11
C ASP A 46 0.54 -12.84 -2.48
N ARG A 47 1.21 -11.70 -2.27
CA ARG A 47 2.51 -11.63 -1.61
C ARG A 47 2.59 -10.45 -0.63
N PRO A 48 3.53 -10.49 0.33
CA PRO A 48 3.82 -9.33 1.16
C PRO A 48 4.14 -8.09 0.32
N VAL A 49 3.64 -6.95 0.79
CA VAL A 49 3.90 -5.63 0.22
C VAL A 49 5.34 -5.26 0.49
N ASN A 50 6.03 -4.74 -0.52
CA ASN A 50 7.37 -4.19 -0.40
C ASN A 50 7.33 -2.66 -0.59
N ARG A 51 8.49 -2.00 -0.39
CA ARG A 51 8.61 -0.55 -0.57
C ARG A 51 8.25 -0.07 -1.98
N ALA A 52 8.65 -0.79 -3.03
CA ALA A 52 8.39 -0.40 -4.41
C ALA A 52 6.88 -0.44 -4.74
N ASP A 53 6.14 -1.38 -4.15
CA ASP A 53 4.69 -1.48 -4.29
C ASP A 53 3.99 -0.25 -3.69
N VAL A 54 4.50 0.27 -2.56
CA VAL A 54 3.97 1.49 -1.94
C VAL A 54 4.30 2.73 -2.79
N GLU A 55 5.51 2.81 -3.33
CA GLU A 55 5.93 3.92 -4.21
C GLU A 55 5.17 3.98 -5.53
N GLY A 56 4.69 2.83 -6.02
CA GLY A 56 3.85 2.71 -7.22
C GLY A 56 2.37 3.02 -7.01
N LEU A 57 1.91 3.14 -5.75
CA LEU A 57 0.50 3.27 -5.42
C LEU A 57 -0.11 4.58 -5.93
N ARG A 58 -1.27 4.50 -6.59
CA ARG A 58 -2.00 5.65 -7.13
C ARG A 58 -3.43 5.69 -6.62
N PHE A 59 -3.74 6.71 -5.81
CA PHE A 59 -5.08 6.94 -5.29
C PHE A 59 -5.90 7.81 -6.26
N PRO A 60 -7.15 7.42 -6.56
CA PRO A 60 -8.07 8.28 -7.28
C PRO A 60 -8.44 9.54 -6.46
N LEU A 61 -8.82 10.61 -7.16
CA LEU A 61 -9.21 11.88 -6.54
C LEU A 61 -10.70 11.83 -6.15
N ALA A 62 -11.01 12.23 -4.92
CA ALA A 62 -12.38 12.35 -4.43
C ALA A 62 -12.72 13.80 -4.06
N ALA A 63 -14.00 14.19 -4.18
CA ALA A 63 -14.47 15.54 -3.86
C ALA A 63 -14.21 15.95 -2.40
N ARG A 64 -14.11 14.96 -1.50
CA ARG A 64 -13.51 15.08 -0.16
C ARG A 64 -12.43 14.01 -0.03
N GLY A 65 -11.24 14.42 0.40
CA GLY A 65 -10.12 13.51 0.57
C GLY A 65 -9.12 14.04 1.58
N TYR A 66 -8.24 13.15 2.04
CA TYR A 66 -7.04 13.55 2.77
C TYR A 66 -6.16 14.42 1.89
N ARG A 67 -5.36 15.29 2.51
CA ARG A 67 -4.38 16.08 1.76
C ARG A 67 -3.30 15.14 1.22
N MET A 68 -3.04 15.23 -0.07
CA MET A 68 -2.03 14.37 -0.71
C MET A 68 -0.66 14.51 -0.06
N ALA A 69 -0.22 15.71 0.30
CA ALA A 69 1.06 15.90 0.98
C ALA A 69 1.16 15.11 2.30
N ASP A 70 0.11 15.13 3.13
CA ASP A 70 0.11 14.42 4.41
C ASP A 70 0.08 12.90 4.20
N VAL A 71 -0.64 12.43 3.17
CA VAL A 71 -0.70 11.02 2.78
C VAL A 71 0.65 10.56 2.22
N ASP A 72 1.26 11.32 1.32
CA ASP A 72 2.54 11.02 0.69
C ASP A 72 3.67 11.00 1.74
N ASP A 73 3.67 11.93 2.69
CA ASP A 73 4.62 11.95 3.80
C ASP A 73 4.46 10.71 4.70
N ALA A 74 3.22 10.34 5.01
CA ALA A 74 2.94 9.14 5.80
C ALA A 74 3.36 7.86 5.06
N LEU A 75 3.04 7.74 3.77
CA LEU A 75 3.42 6.59 2.93
C LEU A 75 4.93 6.51 2.74
N GLY A 76 5.60 7.64 2.55
CA GLY A 76 7.06 7.69 2.45
C GLY A 76 7.74 7.19 3.72
N ARG A 77 7.24 7.60 4.90
CA ARG A 77 7.73 7.10 6.19
C ARG A 77 7.48 5.61 6.37
N LEU A 78 6.27 5.14 6.04
CA LEU A 78 5.92 3.73 6.13
C LEU A 78 6.74 2.86 5.16
N GLY A 79 6.99 3.34 3.94
CA GLY A 79 7.84 2.67 2.96
C GLY A 79 9.30 2.55 3.42
N ALA A 80 9.81 3.55 4.14
CA ALA A 80 11.15 3.47 4.75
C ALA A 80 11.23 2.42 5.86
N GLU A 81 10.27 2.41 6.77
CA GLU A 81 10.15 1.42 7.84
C GLU A 81 10.00 -0.01 7.29
N LEU A 82 9.23 -0.18 6.21
CA LEU A 82 9.05 -1.46 5.56
C LEU A 82 10.37 -1.97 4.98
N ALA A 83 11.14 -1.12 4.28
CA ALA A 83 12.45 -1.49 3.76
C ALA A 83 13.46 -1.86 4.86
N GLU A 84 13.45 -1.17 6.00
CA GLU A 84 14.30 -1.51 7.14
C GLU A 84 13.92 -2.88 7.73
N ARG A 85 12.63 -3.16 7.85
CA ARG A 85 12.12 -4.45 8.34
C ARG A 85 12.48 -5.58 7.39
N ASP A 86 12.30 -5.38 6.09
CA ASP A 86 12.62 -6.38 5.06
C ASP A 86 14.12 -6.70 5.05
N ALA A 87 14.97 -5.68 5.16
CA ALA A 87 16.42 -5.87 5.28
C ALA A 87 16.78 -6.69 6.53
N ARG A 88 16.18 -6.37 7.68
CA ARG A 88 16.40 -7.10 8.92
C ARG A 88 15.92 -8.56 8.84
N ILE A 89 14.80 -8.81 8.17
CA ILE A 89 14.30 -10.17 7.96
C ILE A 89 15.29 -10.95 7.08
N ALA A 90 15.76 -10.36 5.98
CA ALA A 90 16.74 -11.00 5.10
C ALA A 90 18.05 -11.37 5.82
N ASP A 91 18.54 -10.49 6.70
CA ASP A 91 19.72 -10.75 7.52
C ASP A 91 19.50 -11.93 8.48
N LEU A 92 18.34 -11.96 9.16
CA LEU A 92 17.99 -13.04 10.08
C LEU A 92 17.81 -14.38 9.36
N GLU A 93 17.18 -14.38 8.20
CA GLU A 93 17.00 -15.58 7.36
C GLU A 93 18.34 -16.12 6.86
N SER A 94 19.25 -15.23 6.43
CA SER A 94 20.62 -15.59 6.04
C SER A 94 21.41 -16.21 7.21
N ALA A 95 21.36 -15.59 8.39
CA ALA A 95 22.02 -16.10 9.58
C ALA A 95 21.49 -17.49 9.99
N LEU A 96 20.17 -17.68 9.93
CA LEU A 96 19.51 -18.96 10.20
C LEU A 96 19.89 -20.03 9.17
N ALA A 97 19.94 -19.68 7.88
CA ALA A 97 20.38 -20.59 6.83
C ALA A 97 21.85 -21.01 7.03
N GLY A 98 22.73 -20.06 7.37
CA GLY A 98 24.13 -20.33 7.68
C GLY A 98 24.30 -21.25 8.90
N ALA A 99 23.54 -21.01 9.97
CA ALA A 99 23.56 -21.86 11.16
C ALA A 99 23.10 -23.30 10.86
N ARG A 100 22.05 -23.47 10.04
CA ARG A 100 21.58 -24.79 9.60
C ARG A 100 22.63 -25.53 8.76
N ALA A 101 23.30 -24.82 7.84
CA ALA A 101 24.38 -25.40 7.04
C ALA A 101 25.57 -25.85 7.91
N ALA A 102 25.96 -25.04 8.89
CA ALA A 102 27.03 -25.39 9.82
C ALA A 102 26.68 -26.64 10.67
N ALA A 103 25.45 -26.71 11.19
CA ALA A 103 24.98 -27.87 11.95
C ALA A 103 24.97 -29.16 11.10
N ALA A 104 24.54 -29.06 9.84
CA ALA A 104 24.56 -30.20 8.92
C ALA A 104 26.00 -30.69 8.65
N HIS A 105 26.96 -29.78 8.46
CA HIS A 105 28.37 -30.13 8.28
C HIS A 105 28.98 -30.83 9.50
N VAL A 106 28.67 -30.35 10.72
CA VAL A 106 29.13 -31.00 11.97
C VAL A 106 28.60 -32.42 12.11
N SER A 107 27.33 -32.67 11.75
CA SER A 107 26.72 -34.00 11.79
C SER A 107 27.41 -34.99 10.84
N MET A 108 27.76 -34.54 9.62
CA MET A 108 28.46 -35.38 8.64
C MET A 108 29.91 -35.70 9.02
N SER A 109 30.56 -34.85 9.82
CA SER A 109 31.95 -35.05 10.23
C SER A 109 32.10 -35.96 11.46
N LYS A 110 31.02 -36.44 12.09
CA LYS A 110 31.10 -37.41 13.19
C LYS A 110 31.41 -38.79 12.60
N PRO A 111 32.63 -39.34 12.77
CA PRO A 111 32.95 -40.67 12.26
C PRO A 111 32.15 -41.69 13.08
N ALA A 112 31.62 -42.72 12.42
CA ALA A 112 31.05 -43.88 13.09
C ALA A 112 32.08 -44.41 14.11
N PRO A 113 31.67 -44.76 15.36
CA PRO A 113 32.59 -45.42 16.28
C PRO A 113 33.09 -46.69 15.59
N ARG A 114 34.41 -46.79 15.37
CA ARG A 114 35.02 -48.05 14.95
C ARG A 114 34.77 -49.06 16.07
N GLU A 115 33.96 -50.07 15.76
CA GLU A 115 33.83 -51.29 16.53
C GLU A 115 35.11 -52.11 16.35
N GLU A 116 36.17 -51.71 17.04
CA GLU A 116 37.45 -52.42 17.18
C GLU A 116 37.86 -52.14 18.64
N ASP A 117 37.92 -53.05 19.61
CA ASP A 117 38.40 -54.43 19.57
C ASP A 117 37.63 -55.33 20.55
N GLU A 118 36.85 -56.27 20.00
CA GLU A 118 36.47 -57.51 20.68
C GLU A 118 37.46 -58.58 20.21
N GLN A 119 38.67 -58.59 20.78
CA GLN A 119 39.66 -59.67 20.67
C GLN A 119 40.84 -59.42 21.61
N LEU A 120 40.76 -59.94 22.84
CA LEU A 120 41.88 -60.51 23.62
C LEU A 120 41.35 -61.21 24.88
#